data_AF-A0A2D8HZ07-F1
#
_entry.id   AF-A0A2D8HZ07-F1
#
_cell.length_a   1.000
_cell.length_b   1.000
_cell.length_c   1.000
_cell.angle_alpha   90.00
_cell.angle_beta   90.00
_cell.angle_gamma   90.00
#
_symmetry.space_group_name_H-M   'P 1'
#
loop_
_entity.id
_entity.type
_entity.pdbx_description
1 polymer ?
#
loop_
_entity_poly.entity_id
_entity_poly.type
_entity_poly.pdbx_seq_one_letter_code
_entity_poly.pdbx_strand_id
1 'polypeptide(L)'
;MLLRRSSSRCYNYRKKMHQGLDDYRIRNNRKFFRVTPEQAKSILEIAEVMGGKDVTPREDVVETPQDLEALQKARSIRQRFNFGMLDIEQGTILHFKKDNSITCEVYDETKVKFRNEVLSLSRSADILLQEMGFDWGGAVAGPRWWCLDGKTLSELRNEIES
;
A
#
# COMPACT_ATOMS: atom_id res chain seq x y z
N MET A 1 48.87 3.42 -2.57
CA MET A 1 47.53 4.02 -2.67
C MET A 1 46.50 2.90 -2.76
N LEU A 2 45.76 2.59 -1.69
CA LEU A 2 44.56 1.73 -1.74
C LEU A 2 43.60 2.18 -0.62
N LEU A 3 42.41 2.62 -1.03
CA LEU A 3 41.39 3.26 -0.19
C LEU A 3 40.78 2.27 0.83
N ARG A 4 41.19 2.36 2.10
CA ARG A 4 40.42 1.88 3.25
C ARG A 4 39.68 3.04 3.95
N ARG A 5 38.66 3.63 3.32
CA ARG A 5 37.84 4.69 3.96
C ARG A 5 36.32 4.55 3.86
N SER A 6 35.79 3.45 3.31
CA SER A 6 34.35 3.38 2.98
C SER A 6 33.46 2.68 4.03
N SER A 7 34.01 1.91 4.97
CA SER A 7 33.19 1.02 5.83
C SER A 7 32.50 1.73 7.01
N SER A 8 33.17 2.70 7.65
CA SER A 8 32.65 3.36 8.86
C SER A 8 31.49 4.33 8.59
N ARG A 9 31.41 4.90 7.39
CA ARG A 9 30.40 5.90 7.05
C ARG A 9 29.03 5.26 6.79
N CYS A 10 29.00 4.18 6.01
CA CYS A 10 27.79 3.38 5.76
C CYS A 10 27.20 2.80 7.06
N TYR A 11 28.06 2.37 8.00
CA TYR A 11 27.63 1.89 9.31
C TYR A 11 26.88 2.96 10.12
N ASN A 12 27.38 4.20 10.13
CA ASN A 12 26.75 5.31 10.84
C ASN A 12 25.42 5.75 10.19
N TYR A 13 25.36 5.82 8.85
CA TYR A 13 24.10 6.10 8.15
C TYR A 13 23.05 5.04 8.42
N ARG A 14 23.43 3.76 8.33
CA ARG A 14 22.58 2.63 8.68
C ARG A 14 22.03 2.81 10.10
N LYS A 15 22.91 3.03 11.09
CA LYS A 15 22.51 3.19 12.50
C LYS A 15 21.51 4.34 12.70
N LYS A 16 21.73 5.50 12.07
CA LYS A 16 20.81 6.64 12.14
C LYS A 16 19.46 6.36 11.47
N MET A 17 19.44 5.66 10.34
CA MET A 17 18.19 5.22 9.71
C MET A 17 17.41 4.26 10.59
N HIS A 18 18.08 3.29 11.25
CA HIS A 18 17.42 2.40 12.21
C HIS A 18 16.83 3.17 13.39
N GLN A 19 17.53 4.19 13.90
CA GLN A 19 17.02 5.04 14.98
C GLN A 19 15.84 5.92 14.53
N GLY A 20 15.91 6.50 13.32
CA GLY A 20 14.86 7.38 12.81
C GLY A 20 13.59 6.64 12.37
N LEU A 21 13.68 5.33 12.10
CA LEU A 21 12.56 4.48 11.70
C LEU A 21 12.11 3.53 12.80
N ASP A 22 12.63 3.67 14.02
CA ASP A 22 12.38 2.72 15.12
C ASP A 22 10.88 2.62 15.46
N ASP A 23 10.15 3.74 15.35
CA ASP A 23 8.69 3.79 15.57
C ASP A 23 7.89 3.00 14.52
N TYR A 24 8.44 2.80 13.31
CA TYR A 24 7.80 2.04 12.24
C TYR A 24 8.23 0.58 12.21
N ARG A 25 9.00 0.13 13.21
CA ARG A 25 9.62 -1.19 13.22
C ARG A 25 8.61 -2.28 13.54
N ILE A 26 8.56 -3.31 12.70
CA ILE A 26 7.61 -4.43 12.87
C ILE A 26 8.01 -5.33 14.05
N ARG A 27 9.32 -5.49 14.31
CA ARG A 27 9.83 -6.27 15.45
C ARG A 27 11.20 -5.77 15.88
N ASN A 28 11.40 -5.64 17.20
CA ASN A 28 12.59 -4.99 17.78
C ASN A 28 13.93 -5.67 17.42
N ASN A 29 13.90 -6.98 17.18
CA ASN A 29 15.08 -7.77 16.84
C ASN A 29 15.40 -7.80 15.32
N ARG A 30 14.63 -7.10 14.47
CA ARG A 30 14.77 -7.15 13.00
C ARG A 30 14.86 -5.76 12.37
N LYS A 31 15.22 -5.70 11.09
CA LYS A 31 15.39 -4.49 10.29
C LYS A 31 14.25 -4.28 9.28
N PHE A 32 13.04 -4.70 9.65
CA PHE A 32 11.84 -4.48 8.83
C PHE A 32 11.00 -3.35 9.40
N PHE A 33 10.57 -2.46 8.51
CA PHE A 33 9.82 -1.25 8.82
C PHE A 33 8.53 -1.23 8.03
N ARG A 34 7.44 -0.78 8.65
CA ARG A 34 6.13 -0.57 8.03
C ARG A 34 6.08 0.84 7.43
N VAL A 35 6.69 0.97 6.26
CA VAL A 35 6.73 2.23 5.48
C VAL A 35 6.06 2.04 4.13
N THR A 36 5.49 3.11 3.59
CA THR A 36 4.93 3.08 2.22
C THR A 36 6.06 3.06 1.18
N PRO A 37 5.81 2.53 -0.04
CA PRO A 37 6.80 2.53 -1.12
C PRO A 37 7.33 3.93 -1.45
N GLU A 38 6.46 4.94 -1.41
CA GLU A 38 6.79 6.34 -1.70
C GLU A 38 7.75 6.90 -0.65
N GLN A 39 7.47 6.65 0.63
CA GLN A 39 8.36 7.06 1.74
C GLN A 39 9.72 6.38 1.65
N ALA A 40 9.76 5.08 1.36
CA ALA A 40 11.01 4.36 1.19
C ALA A 40 11.84 4.93 0.04
N LYS A 41 11.21 5.25 -1.10
CA LYS A 41 11.86 5.87 -2.26
C LYS A 41 12.44 7.24 -1.93
N SER A 42 11.66 8.12 -1.28
CA SER A 42 12.14 9.46 -0.91
C SER A 42 13.34 9.40 0.04
N ILE A 43 13.35 8.47 1.01
CA ILE A 43 14.50 8.28 1.92
C ILE A 43 15.76 7.84 1.15
N LEU A 44 15.61 6.98 0.14
CA LEU A 44 16.71 6.53 -0.71
C LEU A 44 17.22 7.66 -1.62
N GLU A 45 16.32 8.41 -2.26
CA GLU A 45 16.65 9.56 -3.10
C GLU A 45 17.42 10.64 -2.32
N ILE A 46 17.02 10.89 -1.07
CA ILE A 46 17.76 11.79 -0.16
C ILE A 46 19.19 11.29 0.08
N ALA A 47 19.38 9.97 0.26
CA ALA A 47 20.71 9.39 0.45
C ALA A 47 21.58 9.49 -0.81
N GLU A 48 21.00 9.39 -2.01
CA GLU A 48 21.68 9.60 -3.28
C GLU A 48 22.10 11.06 -3.48
N VAL A 49 21.20 12.01 -3.21
CA VAL A 49 21.48 13.47 -3.28
C VAL A 49 22.62 13.85 -2.33
N MET A 50 22.76 13.17 -1.19
CA MET A 50 23.87 13.36 -0.24
C MET A 50 25.20 12.69 -0.69
N GLY A 51 25.29 12.23 -1.93
CA GLY A 51 26.49 11.61 -2.51
C GLY A 51 26.56 10.08 -2.33
N GLY A 52 25.43 9.43 -2.04
CA GLY A 52 25.28 7.99 -2.08
C GLY A 52 25.31 7.47 -3.53
N LYS A 53 25.73 6.22 -3.71
CA LYS A 53 25.68 5.52 -5.00
C LYS A 53 24.51 4.54 -4.97
N ASP A 54 23.69 4.52 -6.03
CA ASP A 54 22.69 3.47 -6.21
C ASP A 54 23.36 2.10 -6.33
N VAL A 55 23.00 1.21 -5.43
CA VAL A 55 23.48 -0.17 -5.34
C VAL A 55 22.32 -1.14 -5.23
N THR A 56 21.12 -0.72 -5.64
CA THR A 56 19.88 -1.50 -5.53
C THR A 56 20.05 -2.84 -6.28
N PRO A 57 20.02 -3.99 -5.58
CA PRO A 57 20.07 -5.28 -6.23
C PRO A 57 18.84 -5.46 -7.13
N ARG A 58 19.04 -6.03 -8.32
CA ARG A 58 17.94 -6.33 -9.27
C ARG A 58 17.20 -7.63 -8.96
N GLU A 59 17.68 -8.36 -7.95
CA GLU A 59 17.16 -9.64 -7.48
C GLU A 59 16.94 -9.58 -5.97
N ASP A 60 16.00 -10.37 -5.45
CA ASP A 60 15.68 -10.41 -4.02
C ASP A 60 16.89 -10.96 -3.23
N VAL A 61 17.58 -10.09 -2.50
CA VAL A 61 18.64 -10.50 -1.57
C VAL A 61 18.00 -10.85 -0.23
N VAL A 62 17.90 -12.14 0.06
CA VAL A 62 17.32 -12.65 1.30
C VAL A 62 18.46 -13.17 2.19
N GLU A 63 18.67 -12.57 3.35
CA GLU A 63 19.76 -12.96 4.27
C GLU A 63 19.41 -14.20 5.10
N THR A 64 18.11 -14.43 5.39
CA THR A 64 17.67 -15.56 6.22
C THR A 64 16.38 -16.23 5.73
N PRO A 65 16.15 -17.52 6.05
CA PRO A 65 14.90 -18.23 5.72
C PRO A 65 13.64 -17.56 6.31
N GLN A 66 13.76 -16.90 7.47
CA GLN A 66 12.65 -16.17 8.07
C GLN A 66 12.34 -14.82 7.40
N ASP A 67 13.32 -14.22 6.71
CA ASP A 67 13.09 -13.05 5.85
C ASP A 67 12.35 -13.46 4.58
N LEU A 68 12.65 -14.65 4.07
CA LEU A 68 11.93 -15.29 2.98
C LEU A 68 10.48 -15.57 3.37
N GLU A 69 10.23 -16.08 4.58
CA GLU A 69 8.88 -16.30 5.09
C GLU A 69 8.11 -14.98 5.33
N ALA A 70 8.79 -13.92 5.80
CA ALA A 70 8.19 -12.59 5.95
C ALA A 70 7.87 -11.96 4.59
N LEU A 71 8.77 -12.09 3.61
CA LEU A 71 8.55 -11.69 2.22
C LEU A 71 7.41 -12.49 1.60
N GLN A 72 7.35 -13.80 1.81
CA GLN A 72 6.28 -14.65 1.31
C GLN A 72 4.94 -14.38 1.99
N LYS A 73 4.90 -14.08 3.30
CA LYS A 73 3.69 -13.60 3.99
C LYS A 73 3.22 -12.26 3.45
N ALA A 74 4.14 -11.33 3.18
CA ALA A 74 3.82 -10.05 2.54
C ALA A 74 3.38 -10.22 1.07
N ARG A 75 3.95 -11.20 0.36
CA ARG A 75 3.60 -11.56 -1.03
C ARG A 75 2.40 -12.50 -1.14
N SER A 76 1.93 -13.07 -0.03
CA SER A 76 0.78 -13.96 -0.04
C SER A 76 -0.39 -13.20 -0.64
N ILE A 77 -0.87 -13.70 -1.78
CA ILE A 77 -1.89 -13.04 -2.57
C ILE A 77 -3.14 -12.95 -1.69
N ARG A 78 -3.42 -11.75 -1.18
CA ARG A 78 -4.66 -11.48 -0.44
C ARG A 78 -5.82 -12.01 -1.26
N GLN A 79 -6.74 -12.71 -0.61
CA GLN A 79 -7.95 -13.18 -1.27
C GLN A 79 -8.65 -12.00 -1.97
N ARG A 80 -9.17 -12.26 -3.17
CA ARG A 80 -9.87 -11.25 -3.96
C ARG A 80 -10.98 -10.63 -3.10
N PHE A 81 -11.06 -9.30 -3.11
CA PHE A 81 -12.05 -8.56 -2.35
C PHE A 81 -13.47 -8.96 -2.76
N ASN A 82 -14.34 -9.17 -1.76
CA ASN A 82 -15.76 -9.47 -1.90
C ASN A 82 -16.51 -8.74 -0.76
N PHE A 83 -17.68 -8.18 -1.04
CA PHE A 83 -18.50 -7.48 -0.03
C PHE A 83 -18.95 -8.41 1.11
N GLY A 84 -19.13 -9.71 0.84
CA GLY A 84 -19.47 -10.69 1.88
C GLY A 84 -18.37 -10.84 2.95
N MET A 85 -17.13 -10.46 2.66
CA MET A 85 -16.05 -10.44 3.67
C MET A 85 -16.24 -9.34 4.72
N LEU A 86 -17.05 -8.33 4.41
CA LEU A 86 -17.33 -7.18 5.27
C LEU A 86 -18.77 -7.18 5.82
N ASP A 87 -19.52 -8.28 5.60
CA ASP A 87 -20.94 -8.39 5.94
C ASP A 87 -21.80 -7.26 5.31
N ILE A 88 -21.41 -6.82 4.11
CA ILE A 88 -22.12 -5.75 3.39
C ILE A 88 -23.18 -6.39 2.51
N GLU A 89 -24.44 -6.09 2.80
CA GLU A 89 -25.60 -6.58 2.06
C GLU A 89 -25.80 -5.84 0.72
N GLN A 90 -26.48 -6.51 -0.21
CA GLN A 90 -26.95 -5.89 -1.46
C GLN A 90 -27.92 -4.74 -1.15
N GLY A 91 -27.83 -3.64 -1.90
CA GLY A 91 -28.58 -2.42 -1.64
C GLY A 91 -27.87 -1.42 -0.73
N THR A 92 -26.73 -1.79 -0.12
CA THR A 92 -25.95 -0.86 0.72
C THR A 92 -25.40 0.29 -0.11
N ILE A 93 -25.54 1.52 0.39
CA ILE A 93 -25.03 2.74 -0.26
C ILE A 93 -23.62 3.04 0.26
N LEU A 94 -22.68 3.20 -0.66
CA LEU A 94 -21.30 3.57 -0.39
C LEU A 94 -21.04 4.99 -0.87
N HIS A 95 -20.18 5.71 -0.15
CA HIS A 95 -19.79 7.09 -0.47
C HIS A 95 -18.38 7.12 -1.05
N PHE A 96 -18.14 8.02 -2.00
CA PHE A 96 -16.80 8.19 -2.55
C PHE A 96 -15.90 8.99 -1.59
N LYS A 97 -14.68 8.50 -1.35
CA LYS A 97 -13.75 9.03 -0.35
C LYS A 97 -13.43 10.52 -0.51
N LYS A 98 -13.32 11.02 -1.74
CA LYS A 98 -13.00 12.45 -1.99
C LYS A 98 -14.23 13.34 -2.03
N ASP A 99 -15.39 12.77 -2.30
CA ASP A 99 -16.63 13.51 -2.49
C ASP A 99 -17.82 12.66 -2.02
N ASN A 100 -18.31 12.95 -0.82
CA ASN A 100 -19.42 12.22 -0.21
C ASN A 100 -20.76 12.41 -0.95
N SER A 101 -20.87 13.37 -1.87
CA SER A 101 -22.06 13.54 -2.71
C SER A 101 -22.22 12.42 -3.75
N ILE A 102 -21.11 11.76 -4.08
CA ILE A 102 -21.07 10.68 -5.05
C ILE A 102 -21.28 9.36 -4.32
N THR A 103 -22.32 8.65 -4.74
CA THR A 103 -22.71 7.38 -4.13
C THR A 103 -22.80 6.24 -5.15
N CYS A 104 -22.62 5.01 -4.68
CA CYS A 104 -22.94 3.80 -5.44
C CYS A 104 -23.66 2.79 -4.55
N GLU A 105 -24.47 1.94 -5.16
CA GLU A 105 -25.23 0.89 -4.46
C GLU A 105 -24.57 -0.47 -4.69
N VAL A 106 -24.46 -1.30 -3.66
CA VAL A 106 -23.95 -2.66 -3.81
C VAL A 106 -24.98 -3.50 -4.56
N TYR A 107 -24.60 -4.06 -5.71
CA TYR A 107 -25.51 -4.86 -6.54
C TYR A 107 -25.27 -6.36 -6.34
N ASP A 108 -24.01 -6.76 -6.20
CA ASP A 108 -23.58 -8.15 -6.12
C ASP A 108 -22.32 -8.22 -5.24
N GLU A 109 -21.82 -9.42 -4.97
CA GLU A 109 -20.64 -9.71 -4.15
C GLU A 109 -19.35 -8.96 -4.58
N THR A 110 -19.24 -8.56 -5.84
CA THR A 110 -18.06 -7.84 -6.37
C THR A 110 -18.39 -6.64 -7.25
N LYS A 111 -19.69 -6.36 -7.45
CA LYS A 111 -20.17 -5.33 -8.38
C LYS A 111 -21.05 -4.33 -7.66
N VAL A 112 -20.99 -3.11 -8.15
CA VAL A 112 -21.79 -1.99 -7.66
C VAL A 112 -22.59 -1.40 -8.82
N LYS A 113 -23.79 -0.91 -8.50
CA LYS A 113 -24.58 -0.09 -9.37
C LYS A 113 -24.16 1.36 -9.17
N PHE A 114 -23.53 1.93 -10.19
CA PHE A 114 -23.07 3.32 -10.21
C PHE A 114 -23.66 4.01 -11.43
N ARG A 115 -24.35 5.14 -11.21
CA ARG A 115 -25.04 5.90 -12.29
C ARG A 115 -25.96 5.04 -13.17
N ASN A 116 -26.70 4.13 -12.52
CA ASN A 116 -27.61 3.18 -13.18
C ASN A 116 -26.94 2.11 -14.05
N GLU A 117 -25.61 1.99 -14.01
CA GLU A 117 -24.85 0.91 -14.65
C GLU A 117 -24.24 -0.03 -13.62
N VAL A 118 -24.21 -1.33 -13.94
CA VAL A 118 -23.58 -2.35 -13.08
C VAL A 118 -22.11 -2.50 -13.48
N LEU A 119 -21.23 -2.03 -12.60
CA LEU A 119 -19.78 -1.98 -12.81
C LEU A 119 -19.04 -2.70 -11.70
N SER A 120 -17.77 -3.03 -11.91
CA SER A 120 -16.91 -3.46 -10.81
C SER A 120 -16.57 -2.27 -9.92
N LEU A 121 -16.31 -2.53 -8.64
CA LEU A 121 -15.94 -1.51 -7.66
C LEU A 121 -14.70 -0.69 -8.08
N SER A 122 -13.74 -1.33 -8.75
CA SER A 122 -12.57 -0.65 -9.31
C SER A 122 -12.90 0.22 -10.51
N ARG A 123 -13.82 -0.24 -11.39
CA ARG A 123 -14.22 0.51 -12.58
C ARG A 123 -15.00 1.77 -12.23
N SER A 124 -15.88 1.70 -11.23
CA SER A 124 -16.60 2.89 -10.75
C SER A 124 -15.65 3.93 -10.14
N ALA A 125 -14.62 3.49 -9.40
CA ALA A 125 -13.59 4.39 -8.87
C ALA A 125 -12.70 5.00 -9.98
N ASP A 126 -12.35 4.20 -11.00
CA ASP A 126 -11.56 4.64 -12.16
C ASP A 126 -12.27 5.75 -12.96
N ILE A 127 -13.56 5.59 -13.25
CA ILE A 127 -14.37 6.62 -13.92
C ILE A 127 -14.31 7.95 -13.16
N LEU A 128 -14.48 7.91 -11.84
CA LEU A 128 -14.44 9.11 -11.00
C LEU A 128 -13.07 9.77 -10.96
N LEU A 129 -11.99 8.98 -10.92
CA LEU A 129 -10.64 9.51 -10.95
C LEU A 129 -10.33 10.18 -12.29
N GLN A 130 -10.76 9.58 -13.40
CA GLN A 130 -10.61 10.15 -14.74
C GLN A 130 -11.39 11.46 -14.89
N GLU A 131 -12.61 11.54 -14.38
CA GLU A 131 -13.40 12.78 -14.37
C GLU A 131 -12.76 13.91 -13.56
N MET A 132 -12.05 13.55 -12.50
CA MET A 132 -11.26 14.49 -11.70
C MET A 132 -9.90 14.83 -12.32
N GLY A 133 -9.58 14.31 -13.52
CA GLY A 133 -8.33 14.57 -14.24
C GLY A 133 -7.12 13.78 -13.73
N PHE A 134 -7.34 12.71 -12.95
CA PHE A 134 -6.28 11.83 -12.51
C PHE A 134 -6.13 10.65 -13.49
N ASP A 135 -5.12 10.70 -14.37
CA ASP A 135 -4.77 9.57 -15.25
C ASP A 135 -3.80 8.62 -14.53
N TRP A 136 -4.37 7.66 -13.80
CA TRP A 136 -3.61 6.54 -13.26
C TRP A 136 -3.59 5.48 -14.35
N GLY A 137 -2.51 5.36 -15.12
CA GLY A 137 -2.35 4.37 -16.21
C GLY A 137 -2.32 2.89 -15.77
N GLY A 138 -2.97 2.54 -14.66
CA GLY A 138 -3.01 1.20 -14.07
C GLY A 138 -4.31 0.91 -13.33
N ALA A 139 -4.47 -0.34 -12.87
CA ALA A 139 -5.68 -0.78 -12.20
C ALA A 139 -5.91 -0.07 -10.86
N VAL A 140 -7.04 0.62 -10.73
CA VAL A 140 -7.44 1.32 -9.50
C VAL A 140 -7.88 0.31 -8.43
N ALA A 141 -7.39 0.50 -7.20
CA ALA A 141 -7.81 -0.29 -6.05
C ALA A 141 -9.16 0.21 -5.50
N GLY A 142 -10.27 -0.31 -6.05
CA GLY A 142 -11.64 0.10 -5.69
C GLY A 142 -11.93 0.23 -4.18
N PRO A 143 -11.59 -0.76 -3.33
CA PRO A 143 -11.88 -0.71 -1.90
C PRO A 143 -11.25 0.46 -1.12
N ARG A 144 -10.24 1.15 -1.67
CA ARG A 144 -9.64 2.33 -1.02
C ARG A 144 -10.41 3.64 -1.27
N TRP A 145 -11.28 3.64 -2.26
CA TRP A 145 -11.98 4.84 -2.74
C TRP A 145 -13.45 4.89 -2.32
N TRP A 146 -14.00 3.78 -1.87
CA TRP A 146 -15.36 3.68 -1.41
C TRP A 146 -15.39 3.54 0.11
N CYS A 147 -16.30 4.26 0.74
CA CYS A 147 -16.48 4.36 2.17
C CYS A 147 -17.88 3.91 2.60
N LEU A 148 -17.94 3.22 3.73
CA LEU A 148 -19.15 2.91 4.48
C LEU A 148 -18.98 3.52 5.88
N ASP A 149 -19.96 4.30 6.33
CA ASP A 149 -19.95 4.97 7.65
C ASP A 149 -18.67 5.77 7.95
N GLY A 150 -18.10 6.39 6.91
CA GLY A 150 -16.88 7.21 7.02
C GLY A 150 -15.56 6.43 7.02
N LYS A 151 -15.58 5.09 7.01
CA LYS A 151 -14.40 4.23 6.86
C LYS A 151 -14.31 3.65 5.45
N THR A 152 -13.12 3.51 4.89
CA THR A 152 -12.95 2.85 3.60
C THR A 152 -13.14 1.34 3.71
N LEU A 153 -13.61 0.70 2.63
CA LEU A 153 -13.74 -0.76 2.58
C LEU A 153 -12.40 -1.47 2.81
N SER A 154 -11.29 -0.83 2.40
CA SER A 154 -9.94 -1.33 2.68
C SER A 154 -9.57 -1.25 4.16
N GLU A 155 -10.03 -0.24 4.90
CA GLU A 155 -9.82 -0.12 6.35
C GLU A 155 -10.67 -1.14 7.11
N LEU A 156 -11.96 -1.26 6.76
CA LEU A 156 -12.86 -2.26 7.34
C LEU A 156 -12.30 -3.67 7.18
N ARG A 157 -11.76 -3.99 6.00
CA ARG A 157 -11.11 -5.28 5.76
C ARG A 157 -9.88 -5.49 6.64
N ASN A 158 -9.04 -4.47 6.79
CA ASN A 158 -7.86 -4.58 7.64
C ASN A 158 -8.24 -4.74 9.11
N GLU A 159 -9.35 -4.14 9.58
CA GLU A 159 -9.85 -4.30 10.95
C GLU A 159 -10.34 -5.73 11.23
N ILE A 160 -10.99 -6.38 10.26
CA ILE A 160 -11.46 -7.77 10.39
C ILE A 160 -10.30 -8.78 10.29
N GLU A 161 -9.28 -8.48 9.47
CA GLU A 161 -8.11 -9.34 9.28
C GLU A 161 -7.00 -9.14 10.35
N SER A 162 -7.11 -8.13 11.24
CA SER A 162 -6.11 -7.83 12.31
C SER A 162 -6.35 -8.63 13.58
#